data_AF-A0A8J6PGY3-F1
#
_entry.id   AF-A0A8J6PGY3-F1
#
_cell.length_a   1.000
_cell.length_b   1.000
_cell.length_c   1.000
_cell.angle_alpha   90.00
_cell.angle_beta   90.00
_cell.angle_gamma   90.00
#
_symmetry.space_group_name_H-M   'P 1'
#
loop_
_entity.id
_entity.type
_entity.pdbx_description
1 polymer ?
#
loop_
_entity_poly.entity_id
_entity_poly.type
_entity_poly.pdbx_seq_one_letter_code
_entity_poly.pdbx_strand_id
1 'polypeptide(L)'
;MEISLTILALLGSVFSGAILVAVLEHANKQKIIKMLLAFSGGFLLSIAFIHFLPELYHHTFHNIGLYILLGFLIQLLLEFFSGGIEHGHIHHHHEGKIPWGILIALGIHSFLEGIPLAAPFTGYELATTHHHETGNTLLMGIIFHQIPVSIALMTLLVASKIKKSTIWLLMVVFAITTPLGLITGLLSESLVASLNFDIILAIVVGMFLHISTTIIFETSENHKFNFIKLISILVGFVVAVFVH
;
A
#
# COMPACT_ATOMS: atom_id res chain seq x y z
N MET A 1 4.34 7.68 -20.12
CA MET A 1 4.72 6.24 -20.12
C MET A 1 3.58 5.45 -20.73
N GLU A 2 3.79 4.34 -21.44
CA GLU A 2 2.66 3.54 -21.95
C GLU A 2 1.88 2.84 -20.82
N ILE A 3 0.56 2.64 -21.02
CA ILE A 3 -0.31 1.93 -20.06
C ILE A 3 0.22 0.50 -19.82
N SER A 4 0.69 -0.17 -20.87
CA SER A 4 1.30 -1.49 -20.83
C SER A 4 2.48 -1.56 -19.85
N LEU A 5 3.39 -0.59 -19.94
CA LEU A 5 4.56 -0.50 -19.06
C LEU A 5 4.15 -0.17 -17.62
N THR A 6 3.10 0.61 -17.44
CA THR A 6 2.54 0.92 -16.11
C THR A 6 2.03 -0.35 -15.43
N ILE A 7 1.23 -1.14 -16.14
CA ILE A 7 0.71 -2.42 -15.62
C ILE A 7 1.85 -3.38 -15.30
N LEU A 8 2.85 -3.50 -16.19
CA LEU A 8 4.02 -4.35 -15.94
C LEU A 8 4.80 -3.92 -14.69
N ALA A 9 4.96 -2.61 -14.48
CA ALA A 9 5.64 -2.08 -13.31
C ALA A 9 4.84 -2.36 -12.01
N LEU A 10 3.51 -2.20 -12.04
CA LEU A 10 2.64 -2.53 -10.90
C LEU A 10 2.72 -4.02 -10.54
N LEU A 11 2.58 -4.91 -11.52
CA LEU A 11 2.73 -6.36 -11.31
C LEU A 11 4.13 -6.70 -10.78
N GLY A 12 5.16 -6.14 -11.40
CA GLY A 12 6.55 -6.33 -11.02
C GLY A 12 6.83 -5.93 -9.56
N SER A 13 6.26 -4.81 -9.11
CA SER A 13 6.41 -4.33 -7.73
C SER A 13 5.87 -5.35 -6.71
N VAL A 14 4.67 -5.90 -6.94
CA VAL A 14 4.08 -6.92 -6.06
C VAL A 14 4.91 -8.20 -6.07
N PHE A 15 5.29 -8.71 -7.25
CA PHE A 15 6.09 -9.94 -7.31
C PHE A 15 7.49 -9.76 -6.72
N SER A 16 8.10 -8.58 -6.84
CA SER A 16 9.41 -8.31 -6.24
C SER A 16 9.38 -8.43 -4.71
N GLY A 17 8.36 -7.85 -4.05
CA GLY A 17 8.15 -8.00 -2.61
C GLY A 17 7.87 -9.45 -2.19
N ALA A 18 7.05 -10.15 -2.96
CA ALA A 18 6.70 -11.56 -2.70
C ALA A 18 7.92 -12.48 -2.81
N ILE A 19 8.73 -12.31 -3.86
CA ILE A 19 9.95 -13.08 -4.09
C ILE A 19 10.98 -12.77 -3.01
N LEU A 20 11.14 -11.50 -2.62
CA LEU A 20 12.04 -11.11 -1.55
C LEU A 20 11.72 -11.84 -0.25
N VAL A 21 10.45 -11.89 0.16
CA VAL A 21 10.03 -12.65 1.34
C VAL A 21 10.27 -14.14 1.15
N ALA A 22 9.92 -14.73 0.00
CA ALA A 22 10.14 -16.15 -0.25
C ALA A 22 11.62 -16.55 -0.11
N VAL A 23 12.54 -15.70 -0.59
CA VAL A 23 13.99 -15.90 -0.48
C VAL A 23 14.47 -15.74 0.96
N LEU A 24 14.05 -14.69 1.65
CA LEU A 24 14.45 -14.42 3.03
C LEU A 24 13.90 -15.46 4.01
N GLU A 25 12.68 -15.95 3.79
CA GLU A 25 12.06 -17.03 4.54
C GLU A 25 12.86 -18.33 4.37
N HIS A 26 13.19 -18.67 3.13
CA HIS A 26 14.01 -19.86 2.84
C HIS A 26 15.41 -19.77 3.49
N ALA A 27 15.97 -18.56 3.57
CA ALA A 27 17.24 -18.28 4.24
C ALA A 27 17.11 -18.08 5.77
N ASN A 28 15.92 -18.27 6.35
CA ASN A 28 15.59 -18.10 7.77
C ASN A 28 15.98 -16.71 8.33
N LYS A 29 15.70 -15.63 7.58
CA LYS A 29 16.08 -14.25 7.91
C LYS A 29 14.92 -13.43 8.48
N GLN A 30 14.19 -13.98 9.45
CA GLN A 30 13.00 -13.34 10.06
C GLN A 30 13.24 -11.91 10.59
N LYS A 31 14.43 -11.66 11.15
CA LYS A 31 14.80 -10.33 11.65
C LYS A 31 14.83 -9.28 10.52
N ILE A 32 15.29 -9.66 9.32
CA ILE A 32 15.35 -8.76 8.17
C ILE A 32 13.94 -8.44 7.68
N ILE A 33 13.05 -9.43 7.63
CA ILE A 33 11.63 -9.23 7.27
C ILE A 33 10.99 -8.20 8.21
N LYS A 34 11.18 -8.34 9.54
CA LYS A 34 10.69 -7.35 10.52
C LYS A 34 11.28 -5.95 10.29
N MET A 35 12.54 -5.84 9.88
CA MET A 35 13.18 -4.55 9.58
C MET A 35 12.62 -3.91 8.31
N LEU A 36 12.35 -4.72 7.27
CA LEU A 36 11.73 -4.26 6.02
C LEU A 36 10.31 -3.74 6.26
N LEU A 37 9.54 -4.40 7.15
CA LEU A 37 8.22 -3.92 7.57
C LEU A 37 8.32 -2.58 8.32
N ALA A 38 9.28 -2.41 9.22
CA ALA A 38 9.48 -1.14 9.91
C ALA A 38 9.91 -0.01 8.96
N PHE A 39 10.83 -0.31 8.04
CA PHE A 39 11.25 0.60 6.97
C PHE A 39 10.07 1.05 6.11
N SER A 40 9.21 0.11 5.72
CA SER A 40 7.97 0.36 4.98
C SER A 40 7.08 1.40 5.62
N GLY A 41 6.73 1.18 6.90
CA GLY A 41 5.82 2.07 7.62
C GLY A 41 6.40 3.49 7.67
N GLY A 42 7.72 3.61 7.86
CA GLY A 42 8.42 4.88 7.77
C GLY A 42 8.31 5.52 6.38
N PHE A 43 8.74 4.81 5.33
CA PHE A 43 8.70 5.30 3.96
C PHE A 43 7.31 5.78 3.53
N LEU A 44 6.27 4.97 3.77
CA LEU A 44 4.87 5.28 3.47
C LEU A 44 4.38 6.54 4.19
N LEU A 45 4.62 6.61 5.51
CA LEU A 45 4.21 7.76 6.31
C LEU A 45 4.88 9.03 5.79
N SER A 46 6.18 8.96 5.46
CA SER A 46 6.92 10.09 4.92
C SER A 46 6.31 10.56 3.61
N ILE A 47 6.17 9.69 2.60
CA ILE A 47 5.59 10.06 1.29
C ILE A 47 4.19 10.67 1.45
N ALA A 48 3.35 10.15 2.35
CA ALA A 48 2.04 10.74 2.62
C ALA A 48 2.15 12.20 3.09
N PHE A 49 3.09 12.52 3.98
CA PHE A 49 3.28 13.87 4.52
C PHE A 49 4.04 14.83 3.62
N ILE A 50 5.08 14.37 2.93
CA ILE A 50 5.96 15.27 2.17
C ILE A 50 5.50 15.44 0.72
N HIS A 51 4.79 14.45 0.18
CA HIS A 51 4.38 14.46 -1.22
C HIS A 51 2.87 14.62 -1.38
N PHE A 52 2.07 13.66 -0.90
CA PHE A 52 0.65 13.65 -1.23
C PHE A 52 -0.17 14.72 -0.50
N LEU A 53 0.08 14.92 0.79
CA LEU A 53 -0.66 15.92 1.57
C LEU A 53 -0.47 17.35 1.03
N PRO A 54 0.76 17.88 0.86
CA PRO A 54 0.96 19.24 0.38
C PRO A 54 0.26 19.50 -0.96
N GLU A 55 0.36 18.54 -1.85
CA GLU A 55 -0.11 18.60 -3.22
C GLU A 55 -1.65 18.56 -3.30
N LEU A 56 -2.29 17.70 -2.50
CA LEU A 56 -3.75 17.71 -2.34
C LEU A 56 -4.24 19.07 -1.83
N TYR A 57 -3.59 19.67 -0.84
CA TYR A 57 -4.02 20.96 -0.30
C TYR A 57 -3.71 22.17 -1.19
N HIS A 58 -2.77 22.04 -2.13
CA HIS A 58 -2.45 23.13 -3.07
C HIS A 58 -3.49 23.29 -4.18
N HIS A 59 -4.12 22.19 -4.62
CA HIS A 59 -4.95 22.15 -5.82
C HIS A 59 -6.45 21.92 -5.58
N THR A 60 -6.91 21.68 -4.36
CA THR A 60 -8.28 21.18 -4.12
C THR A 60 -9.13 22.00 -3.12
N PHE A 61 -10.41 21.65 -3.06
CA PHE A 61 -11.51 22.27 -2.33
C PHE A 61 -11.27 22.46 -0.81
N HIS A 62 -12.05 23.37 -0.20
CA HIS A 62 -12.09 23.67 1.25
C HIS A 62 -12.32 22.46 2.19
N ASN A 63 -12.55 21.25 1.66
CA ASN A 63 -12.95 20.06 2.40
C ASN A 63 -12.08 18.81 2.11
N ILE A 64 -10.93 18.93 1.43
CA ILE A 64 -10.13 17.74 1.07
C ILE A 64 -9.72 16.89 2.28
N GLY A 65 -9.47 17.54 3.41
CA GLY A 65 -9.18 16.88 4.69
C GLY A 65 -10.30 15.93 5.17
N LEU A 66 -11.57 16.18 4.82
CA LEU A 66 -12.66 15.27 5.14
C LEU A 66 -12.57 13.96 4.36
N TYR A 67 -12.11 14.00 3.11
CA TYR A 67 -11.92 12.81 2.30
C TYR A 67 -10.69 12.00 2.75
N ILE A 68 -9.64 12.69 3.21
CA ILE A 68 -8.50 12.05 3.86
C ILE A 68 -8.95 11.35 5.14
N LEU A 69 -9.71 12.03 6.00
CA LEU A 69 -10.28 11.43 7.21
C LEU A 69 -11.20 10.24 6.86
N LEU A 70 -12.05 10.38 5.85
CA LEU A 70 -12.91 9.30 5.38
C LEU A 70 -12.08 8.09 4.94
N GLY A 71 -11.00 8.29 4.18
CA GLY A 71 -10.10 7.22 3.79
C GLY A 71 -9.44 6.51 4.97
N PHE A 72 -8.98 7.27 5.96
CA PHE A 72 -8.45 6.70 7.21
C PHE A 72 -9.51 5.82 7.90
N LEU A 73 -10.75 6.31 8.02
CA LEU A 73 -11.85 5.57 8.64
C LEU A 73 -12.27 4.33 7.84
N ILE A 74 -12.27 4.41 6.49
CA ILE A 74 -12.53 3.27 5.61
C ILE A 74 -11.48 2.20 5.88
N GLN A 75 -10.21 2.56 5.90
CA GLN A 75 -9.15 1.58 6.15
C GLN A 75 -9.23 0.97 7.55
N LEU A 76 -9.50 1.78 8.58
CA LEU A 76 -9.74 1.31 9.94
C LEU A 76 -10.90 0.31 9.99
N LEU A 77 -11.99 0.57 9.28
CA LEU A 77 -13.15 -0.33 9.21
C LEU A 77 -12.81 -1.64 8.49
N LEU A 78 -12.09 -1.56 7.36
CA LEU A 78 -11.62 -2.74 6.63
C LEU A 78 -10.71 -3.61 7.50
N GLU A 79 -9.82 -2.99 8.28
CA GLU A 79 -8.93 -3.69 9.20
C GLU A 79 -9.70 -4.34 10.37
N PHE A 80 -10.69 -3.65 10.95
CA PHE A 80 -11.56 -4.21 11.99
C PHE A 80 -12.24 -5.51 11.53
N PHE A 81 -12.81 -5.51 10.31
CA PHE A 81 -13.42 -6.72 9.74
C PHE A 81 -12.41 -7.76 9.26
N SER A 82 -11.14 -7.38 9.12
CA SER A 82 -10.07 -8.32 8.78
C SER A 82 -9.67 -9.23 9.94
N GLY A 83 -10.21 -8.97 11.14
CA GLY A 83 -9.85 -9.61 12.40
C GLY A 83 -8.67 -8.92 13.10
N GLY A 84 -8.26 -7.77 12.58
CA GLY A 84 -7.00 -7.09 12.85
C GLY A 84 -5.79 -7.99 12.61
N ILE A 85 -4.60 -7.43 12.69
CA ILE A 85 -3.38 -8.23 12.97
C ILE A 85 -3.40 -8.69 14.47
N GLU A 86 -4.59 -8.73 15.10
CA GLU A 86 -4.81 -8.29 16.49
C GLU A 86 -4.87 -9.40 17.54
N HIS A 87 -4.67 -10.67 17.21
CA HIS A 87 -4.51 -11.67 18.26
C HIS A 87 -3.18 -12.40 18.11
N GLY A 88 -2.14 -11.76 18.66
CA GLY A 88 -0.88 -12.38 19.09
C GLY A 88 -1.07 -13.55 20.09
N HIS A 89 -2.32 -13.85 20.45
CA HIS A 89 -2.74 -15.19 20.82
C HIS A 89 -3.01 -16.01 19.57
N ILE A 90 -1.94 -16.53 18.97
CA ILE A 90 -1.99 -17.73 18.13
C ILE A 90 -2.41 -18.89 19.04
N HIS A 91 -3.67 -18.92 19.45
CA HIS A 91 -4.32 -20.15 19.88
C HIS A 91 -4.53 -20.97 18.61
N HIS A 92 -3.55 -21.83 18.31
CA HIS A 92 -3.60 -23.18 17.72
C HIS A 92 -4.82 -23.70 16.92
N HIS A 93 -5.70 -22.85 16.37
CA HIS A 93 -6.99 -23.26 15.79
C HIS A 93 -7.23 -22.80 14.35
N HIS A 94 -6.25 -22.14 13.71
CA HIS A 94 -6.41 -21.64 12.34
C HIS A 94 -5.21 -21.96 11.41
N GLU A 95 -4.43 -23.00 11.71
CA GLU A 95 -3.43 -23.49 10.75
C GLU A 95 -4.13 -23.99 9.47
N GLY A 96 -3.65 -23.53 8.30
CA GLY A 96 -4.17 -23.97 7.00
C GLY A 96 -5.42 -23.26 6.49
N LYS A 97 -5.83 -22.14 7.11
CA LYS A 97 -6.93 -21.29 6.60
C LYS A 97 -6.39 -20.05 5.88
N ILE A 98 -7.11 -19.60 4.85
CA ILE A 98 -6.79 -18.39 4.10
C ILE A 98 -7.27 -17.16 4.89
N PRO A 99 -6.42 -16.12 5.07
CA PRO A 99 -6.80 -14.88 5.76
C PRO A 99 -7.63 -13.96 4.85
N TRP A 100 -8.88 -14.36 4.55
CA TRP A 100 -9.77 -13.64 3.63
C TRP A 100 -9.99 -12.18 4.00
N GLY A 101 -10.14 -11.89 5.29
CA GLY A 101 -10.37 -10.53 5.78
C GLY A 101 -9.27 -9.56 5.33
N ILE A 102 -8.00 -9.94 5.55
CA ILE A 102 -6.84 -9.13 5.16
C ILE A 102 -6.72 -9.05 3.63
N LEU A 103 -6.96 -10.15 2.90
CA LEU A 103 -6.92 -10.15 1.44
C LEU A 103 -7.96 -9.22 0.82
N ILE A 104 -9.19 -9.20 1.36
CA ILE A 104 -10.25 -8.32 0.88
C ILE A 104 -9.95 -6.87 1.25
N ALA A 105 -9.53 -6.60 2.49
CA ALA A 105 -9.17 -5.27 2.95
C ALA A 105 -8.04 -4.65 2.11
N LEU A 106 -6.93 -5.38 1.96
CA LEU A 106 -5.81 -4.93 1.12
C LEU A 106 -6.19 -4.88 -0.36
N GLY A 107 -7.04 -5.80 -0.84
CA GLY A 107 -7.52 -5.77 -2.22
C GLY A 107 -8.35 -4.53 -2.55
N ILE A 108 -9.23 -4.11 -1.65
CA ILE A 108 -10.00 -2.85 -1.78
C ILE A 108 -9.05 -1.66 -1.74
N HIS A 109 -8.09 -1.66 -0.81
CA HIS A 109 -7.07 -0.60 -0.71
C HIS A 109 -6.29 -0.43 -2.03
N SER A 110 -5.66 -1.51 -2.51
CA SER A 110 -4.88 -1.49 -3.75
C SER A 110 -5.73 -1.17 -4.98
N PHE A 111 -7.01 -1.59 -5.00
CA PHE A 111 -7.93 -1.23 -6.07
C PHE A 111 -8.21 0.28 -6.11
N LEU A 112 -8.56 0.89 -4.96
CA LEU A 112 -8.84 2.33 -4.89
C LEU A 112 -7.61 3.16 -5.25
N GLU A 113 -6.44 2.71 -4.80
CA GLU A 113 -5.15 3.29 -5.14
C GLU A 113 -4.87 3.29 -6.65
N GLY A 114 -5.29 2.26 -7.36
CA GLY A 114 -5.07 2.17 -8.80
C GLY A 114 -5.85 3.21 -9.60
N ILE A 115 -6.98 3.72 -9.09
CA ILE A 115 -7.89 4.58 -9.87
C ILE A 115 -7.23 5.91 -10.29
N PRO A 116 -6.61 6.70 -9.40
CA PRO A 116 -5.97 7.97 -9.78
C PRO A 116 -4.81 7.82 -10.78
N LEU A 117 -4.24 6.62 -10.96
CA LEU A 117 -3.22 6.36 -11.99
C LEU A 117 -3.75 6.51 -13.42
N ALA A 118 -5.07 6.56 -13.61
CA ALA A 118 -5.68 6.82 -14.91
C ALA A 118 -5.57 8.29 -15.35
N ALA A 119 -5.33 9.23 -14.43
CA ALA A 119 -5.34 10.67 -14.72
C ALA A 119 -4.40 11.06 -15.89
N PRO A 120 -3.13 10.61 -15.94
CA PRO A 120 -2.23 10.96 -17.03
C PRO A 120 -2.67 10.43 -18.42
N PHE A 121 -3.55 9.43 -18.45
CA PHE A 121 -4.02 8.78 -19.68
C PHE A 121 -5.37 9.31 -20.18
N THR A 122 -6.10 10.03 -19.33
CA THR A 122 -7.41 10.61 -19.63
C THR A 122 -7.32 12.10 -19.96
N GLY A 123 -6.13 12.71 -19.80
CA GLY A 123 -5.95 14.15 -19.95
C GLY A 123 -6.41 14.96 -18.74
N TYR A 124 -6.74 14.29 -17.63
CA TYR A 124 -7.04 14.92 -16.35
C TYR A 124 -5.73 15.35 -15.67
N GLU A 125 -5.61 16.65 -15.36
CA GLU A 125 -4.54 17.16 -14.51
C GLU A 125 -4.88 16.84 -13.05
N LEU A 126 -4.16 15.86 -12.49
CA LEU A 126 -4.31 15.46 -11.11
C LEU A 126 -3.67 16.52 -10.21
N ALA A 127 -4.18 16.69 -8.99
CA ALA A 127 -3.54 17.56 -8.00
C ALA A 127 -2.01 17.35 -7.95
N THR A 128 -1.52 16.12 -8.18
CA THR A 128 -0.10 15.73 -8.12
C THR A 128 0.77 15.97 -9.35
N THR A 129 0.27 16.66 -10.37
CA THR A 129 1.02 16.81 -11.63
C THR A 129 1.80 18.13 -11.78
N HIS A 130 1.66 19.09 -10.86
CA HIS A 130 2.08 20.48 -11.14
C HIS A 130 3.46 20.89 -10.62
N HIS A 131 4.03 20.18 -9.65
CA HIS A 131 5.27 20.62 -8.97
C HIS A 131 6.55 19.86 -9.35
N HIS A 132 6.49 18.85 -10.22
CA HIS A 132 7.69 18.10 -10.64
C HIS A 132 7.73 17.84 -12.16
N GLU A 133 8.78 18.35 -12.82
CA GLU A 133 9.05 18.16 -14.26
C GLU A 133 9.23 16.67 -14.66
N THR A 134 9.39 15.76 -13.69
CA THR A 134 9.48 14.32 -13.90
C THR A 134 8.11 13.67 -13.75
N GLY A 135 7.34 13.64 -14.84
CA GLY A 135 6.03 13.01 -14.90
C GLY A 135 6.07 11.51 -14.59
N ASN A 136 5.87 11.15 -13.32
CA ASN A 136 5.30 9.89 -12.78
C ASN A 136 5.48 9.77 -11.25
N THR A 137 5.50 10.88 -10.49
CA THR A 137 5.69 10.89 -9.03
C THR A 137 4.70 10.00 -8.29
N LEU A 138 3.40 10.08 -8.64
CA LEU A 138 2.36 9.20 -8.10
C LEU A 138 2.67 7.73 -8.40
N LEU A 139 2.96 7.37 -9.66
CA LEU A 139 3.26 6.00 -10.02
C LEU A 139 4.48 5.46 -9.28
N MET A 140 5.53 6.26 -9.12
CA MET A 140 6.71 5.85 -8.36
C MET A 140 6.39 5.65 -6.90
N GLY A 141 5.61 6.55 -6.28
CA GLY A 141 5.08 6.36 -4.93
C GLY A 141 4.29 5.06 -4.79
N ILE A 142 3.45 4.76 -5.79
CA ILE A 142 2.68 3.51 -5.87
C ILE A 142 3.62 2.29 -6.00
N ILE A 143 4.56 2.28 -6.94
CA ILE A 143 5.50 1.16 -7.09
C ILE A 143 6.30 0.92 -5.81
N PHE A 144 6.84 1.98 -5.20
CA PHE A 144 7.72 1.85 -4.05
C PHE A 144 7.00 1.40 -2.78
N HIS A 145 5.73 1.75 -2.57
CA HIS A 145 5.00 1.28 -1.40
C HIS A 145 4.33 -0.10 -1.62
N GLN A 146 4.03 -0.49 -2.86
CA GLN A 146 3.40 -1.78 -3.14
C GLN A 146 4.36 -2.94 -2.83
N ILE A 147 5.68 -2.69 -2.96
CA ILE A 147 6.73 -3.64 -2.55
C ILE A 147 6.57 -4.00 -1.07
N PRO A 148 6.55 -3.03 -0.13
CA PRO A 148 6.26 -3.33 1.25
C PRO A 148 4.92 -3.96 1.58
N VAL A 149 3.83 -3.51 0.96
CA VAL A 149 2.50 -4.12 1.18
C VAL A 149 2.55 -5.60 0.78
N SER A 150 3.23 -5.90 -0.32
CA SER A 150 3.48 -7.27 -0.77
C SER A 150 4.35 -8.07 0.21
N ILE A 151 5.38 -7.46 0.81
CA ILE A 151 6.21 -8.10 1.86
C ILE A 151 5.33 -8.49 3.07
N ALA A 152 4.46 -7.59 3.53
CA ALA A 152 3.56 -7.84 4.65
C ALA A 152 2.58 -8.98 4.35
N LEU A 153 1.88 -8.91 3.21
CA LEU A 153 0.93 -9.94 2.80
C LEU A 153 1.59 -11.30 2.60
N MET A 154 2.73 -11.35 1.90
CA MET A 154 3.45 -12.61 1.67
C MET A 154 3.90 -13.24 2.98
N THR A 155 4.39 -12.44 3.93
CA THR A 155 4.81 -12.91 5.26
C THR A 155 3.64 -13.53 6.02
N LEU A 156 2.46 -12.88 5.99
CA LEU A 156 1.24 -13.40 6.59
C LEU A 156 0.77 -14.72 5.94
N LEU A 157 0.76 -14.78 4.60
CA LEU A 157 0.33 -15.97 3.87
C LEU A 157 1.25 -17.17 4.14
N VAL A 158 2.56 -16.92 4.22
CA VAL A 158 3.55 -17.94 4.63
C VAL A 158 3.30 -18.40 6.06
N ALA A 159 3.09 -17.48 7.00
CA ALA A 159 2.81 -17.79 8.41
C ALA A 159 1.50 -18.57 8.60
N SER A 160 0.54 -18.44 7.68
CA SER A 160 -0.75 -19.15 7.71
C SER A 160 -0.64 -20.66 7.42
N LYS A 161 0.54 -21.15 7.03
CA LYS A 161 0.82 -22.57 6.71
C LYS A 161 -0.10 -23.18 5.64
N ILE A 162 -0.63 -22.36 4.73
CA ILE A 162 -1.39 -22.83 3.57
C ILE A 162 -0.44 -23.33 2.46
N LYS A 163 -0.98 -24.08 1.48
CA LYS A 163 -0.19 -24.66 0.39
C LYS A 163 0.54 -23.55 -0.40
N LYS A 164 1.83 -23.76 -0.72
CA LYS A 164 2.65 -22.78 -1.47
C LYS A 164 2.02 -22.35 -2.80
N SER A 165 1.37 -23.26 -3.52
CA SER A 165 0.66 -22.92 -4.76
C SER A 165 -0.52 -21.97 -4.52
N THR A 166 -1.24 -22.15 -3.41
CA THR A 166 -2.31 -21.25 -2.98
C THR A 166 -1.75 -19.88 -2.60
N ILE A 167 -0.62 -19.80 -1.91
CA ILE A 167 0.06 -18.52 -1.58
C ILE A 167 0.33 -17.73 -2.87
N TRP A 168 0.98 -18.36 -3.85
CA TRP A 168 1.30 -17.68 -5.12
C TRP A 168 0.05 -17.32 -5.93
N LEU A 169 -0.98 -18.16 -5.93
CA LEU A 169 -2.25 -17.82 -6.56
C LEU A 169 -2.89 -16.58 -5.91
N LEU A 170 -2.88 -16.49 -4.58
CA LEU A 170 -3.40 -15.32 -3.86
C LEU A 170 -2.57 -14.07 -4.13
N MET A 171 -1.24 -14.19 -4.28
CA MET A 171 -0.39 -13.08 -4.70
C MET A 171 -0.69 -12.62 -6.13
N VAL A 172 -1.01 -13.53 -7.05
CA VAL A 172 -1.47 -13.15 -8.41
C VAL A 172 -2.79 -12.40 -8.35
N VAL A 173 -3.76 -12.92 -7.58
CA VAL A 173 -5.06 -12.25 -7.38
C VAL A 173 -4.86 -10.84 -6.82
N PHE A 174 -4.01 -10.70 -5.79
CA PHE A 174 -3.68 -9.41 -5.21
C PHE A 174 -2.96 -8.49 -6.21
N ALA A 175 -2.00 -8.99 -6.98
CA ALA A 175 -1.23 -8.19 -7.95
C ALA A 175 -2.10 -7.54 -9.03
N ILE A 176 -3.24 -8.15 -9.37
CA ILE A 176 -4.17 -7.64 -10.38
C ILE A 176 -5.08 -6.51 -9.85
N THR A 177 -5.18 -6.34 -8.51
CA THR A 177 -6.10 -5.35 -7.91
C THR A 177 -5.77 -3.89 -8.29
N THR A 178 -4.50 -3.46 -8.21
CA THR A 178 -4.09 -2.10 -8.62
C THR A 178 -4.27 -1.86 -10.13
N PRO A 179 -3.86 -2.78 -11.04
CA PRO A 179 -4.20 -2.69 -12.45
C PRO A 179 -5.71 -2.60 -12.74
N LEU A 180 -6.56 -3.32 -11.99
CA LEU A 180 -8.01 -3.20 -12.13
C LEU A 180 -8.52 -1.82 -11.71
N GLY A 181 -7.92 -1.22 -10.68
CA GLY A 181 -8.18 0.17 -10.29
C GLY A 181 -7.87 1.15 -11.43
N LEU A 182 -6.67 1.02 -12.02
CA LEU A 182 -6.25 1.83 -13.17
C LEU A 182 -7.24 1.69 -14.34
N ILE A 183 -7.60 0.47 -14.71
CA ILE A 183 -8.59 0.22 -15.78
C ILE A 183 -9.94 0.86 -15.43
N THR A 184 -10.38 0.78 -14.18
CA THR A 184 -11.63 1.42 -13.75
C THR A 184 -11.56 2.95 -13.89
N GLY A 185 -10.42 3.56 -13.53
CA GLY A 185 -10.19 4.98 -13.76
C GLY A 185 -10.26 5.37 -15.24
N LEU A 186 -9.67 4.56 -16.13
CA LEU A 186 -9.72 4.79 -17.58
C LEU A 186 -11.14 4.71 -18.14
N LEU A 187 -11.98 3.83 -17.59
CA LEU A 187 -13.37 3.65 -18.03
C LEU A 187 -14.33 4.69 -17.43
N SER A 188 -13.89 5.50 -16.47
CA SER A 188 -14.75 6.40 -15.71
C SER A 188 -15.50 7.41 -16.58
N GLU A 189 -14.87 8.01 -17.58
CA GLU A 189 -15.56 8.94 -18.50
C GLU A 189 -16.70 8.28 -19.29
N SER A 190 -16.62 6.98 -19.53
CA SER A 190 -17.56 6.24 -20.39
C SER A 190 -18.67 5.48 -19.64
N LEU A 191 -18.42 5.05 -18.40
CA LEU A 191 -19.21 4.00 -17.75
C LEU A 191 -19.66 4.33 -16.31
N VAL A 192 -18.90 5.16 -15.59
CA VAL A 192 -19.11 5.43 -14.15
C VAL A 192 -19.03 6.94 -13.97
N ALA A 193 -20.18 7.60 -13.86
CA ALA A 193 -20.34 9.04 -13.64
C ALA A 193 -19.03 9.74 -13.21
N SER A 194 -18.49 10.59 -14.09
CA SER A 194 -17.17 11.26 -13.99
C SER A 194 -16.55 11.23 -12.58
N LEU A 195 -15.68 10.25 -12.33
CA LEU A 195 -15.00 10.11 -11.05
C LEU A 195 -14.09 11.32 -10.83
N ASN A 196 -14.09 11.85 -9.60
CA ASN A 196 -13.15 12.89 -9.21
C ASN A 196 -11.87 12.22 -8.67
N PHE A 197 -10.79 12.24 -9.45
CA PHE A 197 -9.54 11.57 -9.08
C PHE A 197 -8.88 12.19 -7.85
N ASP A 198 -9.02 13.51 -7.61
CA ASP A 198 -8.48 14.15 -6.41
C ASP A 198 -9.17 13.67 -5.13
N ILE A 199 -10.49 13.48 -5.16
CA ILE A 199 -11.25 12.93 -4.03
C ILE A 199 -10.83 11.49 -3.74
N ILE A 200 -10.69 10.68 -4.79
CA ILE A 200 -10.25 9.29 -4.64
C ILE A 200 -8.81 9.25 -4.12
N LEU A 201 -7.92 10.09 -4.64
CA LEU A 201 -6.55 10.21 -4.15
C LEU A 201 -6.54 10.63 -2.67
N ALA A 202 -7.36 11.58 -2.25
CA ALA A 202 -7.47 11.96 -0.84
C ALA A 202 -7.90 10.80 0.06
N ILE A 203 -8.88 10.00 -0.39
CA ILE A 203 -9.27 8.77 0.30
C ILE A 203 -8.07 7.81 0.40
N VAL A 204 -7.36 7.56 -0.69
CA VAL A 204 -6.18 6.67 -0.73
C VAL A 204 -5.08 7.15 0.21
N VAL A 205 -4.82 8.46 0.27
CA VAL A 205 -3.85 9.07 1.20
C VAL A 205 -4.28 8.86 2.66
N GLY A 206 -5.57 8.98 2.95
CA GLY A 206 -6.12 8.60 4.26
C GLY A 206 -5.85 7.15 4.62
N MET A 207 -6.06 6.23 3.67
CA MET A 207 -5.78 4.81 3.86
C MET A 207 -4.28 4.55 4.09
N PHE A 208 -3.39 5.25 3.38
CA PHE A 208 -1.93 5.19 3.61
C PHE A 208 -1.54 5.65 5.01
N LEU A 209 -2.11 6.76 5.49
CA LEU A 209 -1.83 7.25 6.84
C LEU A 209 -2.21 6.20 7.90
N HIS A 210 -3.34 5.52 7.73
CA HIS A 210 -3.75 4.43 8.61
C HIS A 210 -2.77 3.24 8.54
N ILE A 211 -2.53 2.67 7.35
CA ILE A 211 -1.65 1.50 7.18
C ILE A 211 -0.24 1.78 7.73
N SER A 212 0.33 2.94 7.40
CA SER A 212 1.69 3.29 7.80
C SER A 212 1.85 3.44 9.31
N THR A 213 0.87 4.07 9.98
CA THR A 213 0.88 4.21 11.43
C THR A 213 0.66 2.88 12.13
N THR A 214 -0.28 2.05 11.66
CA THR A 214 -0.48 0.68 12.16
C THR A 214 0.81 -0.13 12.05
N ILE A 215 1.47 -0.16 10.89
CA ILE A 215 2.74 -0.87 10.71
C ILE A 215 3.80 -0.39 11.70
N ILE A 216 3.94 0.93 11.91
CA ILE A 216 4.92 1.49 12.85
C ILE A 216 4.63 1.06 14.29
N PHE A 217 3.38 1.08 14.73
CA PHE A 217 3.01 0.76 16.11
C PHE A 217 2.96 -0.75 16.38
N GLU A 218 2.42 -1.55 15.47
CA GLU A 218 2.28 -3.00 15.67
C GLU A 218 3.59 -3.76 15.63
N THR A 219 4.57 -3.30 14.83
CA THR A 219 5.90 -3.92 14.82
C THR A 219 6.67 -3.68 16.14
N SER A 220 6.06 -3.06 17.17
CA SER A 220 6.67 -2.86 18.50
C SER A 220 6.29 -4.03 19.43
N GLU A 221 7.23 -4.94 19.68
CA GLU A 221 7.02 -6.05 20.61
C GLU A 221 7.42 -5.66 22.04
N ASN A 222 6.60 -6.03 23.03
CA ASN A 222 6.94 -6.14 24.46
C ASN A 222 7.40 -4.86 25.19
N HIS A 223 6.90 -3.68 24.83
CA HIS A 223 7.16 -2.39 25.51
C HIS A 223 8.64 -2.02 25.72
N LYS A 224 9.59 -2.73 25.08
CA LYS A 224 11.02 -2.40 25.08
C LYS A 224 11.35 -1.65 23.80
N PHE A 225 11.92 -0.46 23.96
CA PHE A 225 12.36 0.37 22.84
C PHE A 225 13.36 -0.39 21.95
N ASN A 226 12.97 -0.66 20.70
CA ASN A 226 13.84 -1.32 19.72
C ASN A 226 14.53 -0.26 18.85
N PHE A 227 15.74 0.13 19.23
CA PHE A 227 16.51 1.17 18.53
C PHE A 227 16.80 0.82 17.07
N ILE A 228 17.03 -0.46 16.75
CA ILE A 228 17.29 -0.88 15.36
C ILE A 228 16.06 -0.62 14.50
N LYS A 229 14.87 -0.92 15.03
CA LYS A 229 13.59 -0.65 14.35
C LYS A 229 13.38 0.85 14.11
N LEU A 230 13.70 1.69 15.09
CA LEU A 230 13.65 3.14 14.91
C LEU A 230 14.57 3.58 13.77
N ILE A 231 15.80 3.05 13.70
CA ILE A 231 16.72 3.31 12.59
C ILE A 231 16.07 2.90 11.25
N SER A 232 15.44 1.73 11.16
CA SER A 232 14.74 1.31 9.93
C SER A 232 13.65 2.29 9.50
N ILE A 233 12.83 2.78 10.44
CA ILE A 233 11.80 3.80 10.16
C ILE A 233 12.46 5.09 9.63
N LEU A 234 13.52 5.56 10.30
CA LEU A 234 14.24 6.77 9.89
C LEU A 234 14.91 6.63 8.51
N VAL A 235 15.46 5.45 8.20
CA VAL A 235 15.98 5.16 6.86
C VAL A 235 14.85 5.22 5.82
N GLY A 236 13.65 4.74 6.16
CA GLY A 236 12.45 4.90 5.33
C GLY A 236 12.13 6.36 5.04
N PHE A 237 12.17 7.22 6.07
CA PHE A 237 11.98 8.67 5.91
C PHE A 237 13.03 9.30 4.99
N VAL A 238 14.31 9.00 5.23
CA VAL A 238 15.41 9.55 4.44
C VAL A 238 15.30 9.12 2.97
N VAL A 239 15.01 7.85 2.71
CA VAL A 239 14.83 7.35 1.33
C VAL A 239 13.63 8.03 0.67
N ALA A 240 12.50 8.21 1.37
CA ALA A 240 11.35 8.93 0.83
C ALA A 240 11.70 10.37 0.43
N VAL A 241 12.52 11.07 1.23
CA VAL A 241 12.99 12.43 0.91
C VAL A 241 13.91 12.47 -0.31
N PHE A 242 14.70 11.43 -0.57
CA PHE A 242 15.57 11.39 -1.76
C PHE A 242 14.87 10.93 -3.04
N VAL A 243 13.80 10.15 -2.90
CA VAL A 243 13.00 9.66 -4.03
C VAL A 243 11.93 10.67 -4.44
N HIS A 244 11.58 11.60 -3.54
CA HIS A 244 10.70 12.74 -3.80
C HIS A 244 11.47 13.95 -4.33
#